data_AF-A0A523BKF5-F1
#
_entry.id   AF-A0A523BKF5-F1
#
_cell.length_a   1.000
_cell.length_b   1.000
_cell.length_c   1.000
_cell.angle_alpha   90.00
_cell.angle_beta   90.00
_cell.angle_gamma   90.00
#
_symmetry.space_group_name_H-M   'P 1'
#
loop_
_entity.id
_entity.type
_entity.pdbx_description
1 polymer ?
#
loop_
_entity_poly.entity_id
_entity_poly.type
_entity_poly.pdbx_seq_one_letter_code
_entity_poly.pdbx_strand_id
1 'polypeptide(L)'
;MSESGAKTIVFPGVSMIVDGCTVCLFNVVKTTPVPGSVIYLVSQVVECYGKKSKQFIIYARSQEEYMRKLKNEIALFKAIILAGAYDTYKSG
;
A
#
# COMPACT_ATOMS: atom_id res chain seq x y z
N MET A 1 12.86 25.90 -20.14
CA MET A 1 13.24 24.52 -19.78
C MET A 1 12.01 23.87 -19.17
N SER A 2 11.28 23.09 -19.96
CA SER A 2 9.98 22.55 -19.57
C SER A 2 10.18 21.28 -18.77
N GLU A 3 10.03 21.36 -17.45
CA GLU A 3 9.91 20.18 -16.60
C GLU A 3 8.61 19.46 -16.97
N SER A 4 8.73 18.45 -17.83
CA SER A 4 7.70 17.45 -18.04
C SER A 4 7.60 16.63 -16.76
N GLY A 5 6.93 17.17 -15.74
CA GLY A 5 6.52 16.43 -14.56
C GLY A 5 5.61 15.31 -15.02
N ALA A 6 6.16 14.10 -15.15
CA ALA A 6 5.40 12.91 -15.44
C ALA A 6 4.33 12.78 -14.35
N LYS A 7 3.10 13.17 -14.67
CA LYS A 7 1.94 12.88 -13.83
C LYS A 7 1.79 11.37 -13.87
N THR A 8 2.28 10.69 -12.84
CA THR A 8 2.01 9.26 -12.66
C THR A 8 0.51 9.10 -12.47
N ILE A 9 -0.18 8.80 -13.56
CA ILE A 9 -1.60 8.46 -13.54
C ILE A 9 -1.67 7.06 -12.93
N VAL A 10 -1.93 7.03 -11.64
CA VAL A 10 -2.19 5.82 -10.90
C VAL A 10 -3.67 5.49 -11.10
N PHE A 11 -3.98 4.55 -12.00
CA PHE A 11 -5.31 3.94 -12.06
C PHE A 11 -5.40 2.88 -10.94
N PRO A 12 -6.14 3.10 -9.85
CA PRO A 12 -6.39 2.03 -8.89
C PRO A 12 -7.23 0.96 -9.59
N GLY A 13 -6.72 -0.27 -9.68
CA GLY A 13 -7.49 -1.39 -10.21
C GLY A 13 -8.72 -1.65 -9.33
N VAL A 14 -8.56 -1.47 -8.02
CA VAL A 14 -9.62 -1.50 -7.00
C VAL A 14 -9.23 -0.58 -5.84
N SER A 15 -10.19 0.13 -5.24
CA SER A 15 -10.00 0.85 -3.97
C SER A 15 -10.91 0.30 -2.88
N MET A 16 -10.44 0.38 -1.63
CA MET A 16 -11.20 -0.02 -0.45
C MET A 16 -10.89 0.88 0.75
N ILE A 17 -11.82 1.00 1.69
CA ILE A 17 -11.62 1.74 2.93
C ILE A 17 -11.24 0.76 4.05
N VAL A 18 -10.13 1.02 4.73
CA VAL A 18 -9.66 0.24 5.88
C VAL A 18 -9.24 1.21 6.98
N ASP A 19 -9.84 1.07 8.16
CA ASP A 19 -9.58 1.91 9.33
C ASP A 19 -9.64 3.42 9.01
N GLY A 20 -10.54 3.85 8.13
CA GLY A 20 -10.69 5.25 7.72
C GLY A 20 -9.60 5.77 6.78
N CYS A 21 -8.77 4.88 6.22
CA CYS A 21 -7.82 5.19 5.16
C CYS A 21 -8.25 4.56 3.84
N THR A 22 -7.94 5.24 2.74
CA THR A 22 -8.17 4.71 1.38
C THR A 22 -6.99 3.86 0.98
N VAL A 23 -7.24 2.59 0.66
CA VAL A 23 -6.25 1.66 0.15
C VAL A 23 -6.51 1.49 -1.34
N CYS A 24 -5.52 1.81 -2.16
CA CYS A 24 -5.58 1.66 -3.62
C CYS A 24 -4.72 0.46 -4.02
N LEU A 25 -5.37 -0.56 -4.57
CA LEU A 25 -4.74 -1.79 -5.05
C LEU A 25 -4.39 -1.63 -6.53
N PHE A 26 -3.16 -2.00 -6.88
CA PHE A 26 -2.68 -1.95 -8.27
C PHE A 26 -2.64 -3.31 -8.91
N ASN A 27 -2.02 -4.27 -8.23
CA ASN A 27 -1.81 -5.62 -8.77
C ASN A 27 -1.94 -6.65 -7.65
N VAL A 28 -2.59 -7.76 -7.98
CA VAL A 28 -2.63 -8.97 -7.16
C VAL A 28 -2.04 -10.11 -7.98
N VAL A 29 -0.86 -10.57 -7.60
CA VAL A 29 -0.16 -11.66 -8.30
C VAL A 29 -0.22 -12.91 -7.45
N LYS A 30 -0.80 -13.99 -7.98
CA LYS A 30 -0.79 -15.32 -7.35
C LYS A 30 0.48 -16.07 -7.76
N THR A 31 1.22 -16.60 -6.80
CA THR A 31 2.43 -17.38 -7.03
C THR A 31 2.44 -18.65 -6.19
N THR A 32 3.20 -19.62 -6.67
CA THR A 32 3.32 -20.96 -6.08
C THR A 32 4.81 -21.29 -5.95
N PRO A 33 5.53 -20.69 -4.98
CA PRO A 33 6.99 -20.81 -4.92
C PRO A 33 7.46 -22.24 -4.61
N VAL A 34 6.65 -23.01 -3.89
CA VAL A 34 6.81 -24.46 -3.73
C VAL A 34 5.47 -25.18 -3.97
N PRO A 35 5.49 -26.45 -4.42
CA PRO A 35 4.27 -27.24 -4.60
C PRO A 35 3.38 -27.21 -3.35
N GLY A 36 2.08 -26.93 -3.55
CA GLY A 36 1.09 -26.85 -2.47
C GLY A 36 1.07 -25.52 -1.69
N SER A 37 2.00 -24.60 -1.93
CA SER A 37 1.96 -23.25 -1.32
C SER A 37 1.38 -22.23 -2.28
N VAL A 38 0.39 -21.45 -1.84
CA VAL A 38 -0.13 -20.30 -2.59
C VAL A 38 0.20 -19.03 -1.83
N ILE A 39 0.81 -18.06 -2.51
CA ILE A 39 1.08 -16.73 -1.98
C ILE A 39 0.52 -15.70 -2.96
N TYR A 40 -0.12 -14.67 -2.41
CA TYR A 40 -0.58 -13.50 -3.14
C TYR A 40 0.36 -12.34 -2.82
N LEU A 41 0.89 -11.70 -3.86
CA LEU A 41 1.61 -10.43 -3.77
C LEU A 41 0.64 -9.33 -4.15
N VAL A 42 0.30 -8.49 -3.19
CA VAL A 42 -0.63 -7.39 -3.39
C VAL A 42 0.14 -6.08 -3.33
N SER A 43 0.20 -5.38 -4.46
CA SER A 43 0.85 -4.07 -4.55
C SER A 43 -0.17 -2.96 -4.40
N GLN A 44 0.15 -1.98 -3.54
CA GLN A 44 -0.81 -0.98 -3.11
C GLN A 44 -0.16 0.30 -2.57
N VAL A 45 -0.98 1.33 -2.42
CA VAL A 45 -0.69 2.54 -1.64
C VAL A 45 -1.85 2.79 -0.68
N VAL A 46 -1.55 3.52 0.38
CA VAL A 46 -2.51 3.93 1.40
C VAL A 46 -2.54 5.45 1.45
N GLU A 47 -3.73 6.02 1.55
CA GLU A 47 -3.95 7.43 1.84
C GLU A 47 -4.67 7.58 3.18
N CYS A 48 -4.03 8.28 4.11
CA CYS A 48 -4.54 8.58 5.44
C CYS A 48 -4.33 10.08 5.71
N TYR A 49 -5.33 10.78 6.26
CA TYR A 49 -5.21 12.19 6.66
C TYR A 49 -4.69 13.11 5.53
N GLY A 50 -5.10 12.86 4.27
CA GLY A 50 -4.64 13.61 3.10
C GLY A 50 -3.16 13.39 2.73
N LYS A 51 -2.50 12.39 3.32
CA LYS A 51 -1.11 11.99 3.05
C LYS A 51 -1.10 10.61 2.40
N LYS A 52 -0.31 10.47 1.35
CA LYS A 52 -0.16 9.22 0.59
C LYS A 52 1.11 8.49 0.97
N SER A 53 1.03 7.18 1.15
CA SER A 53 2.17 6.30 1.38
C SER A 53 2.99 6.13 0.10
N LYS A 54 4.23 5.67 0.24
CA LYS A 54 4.95 4.99 -0.83
C LYS A 54 4.21 3.74 -1.26
N GLN A 55 4.46 3.27 -2.47
CA GLN A 55 3.96 1.97 -2.91
C GLN A 55 4.68 0.86 -2.15
N PHE A 56 3.93 -0.12 -1.66
CA PHE A 56 4.47 -1.27 -0.96
C PHE A 56 3.74 -2.55 -1.39
N ILE A 57 4.31 -3.70 -1.05
CA ILE A 57 3.80 -5.02 -1.40
C ILE A 57 3.55 -5.81 -0.11
N ILE A 58 2.36 -6.37 0.01
CA ILE A 58 2.04 -7.36 1.05
C ILE A 58 2.03 -8.75 0.42
N TYR A 59 2.75 -9.67 1.05
CA TYR A 59 2.69 -11.10 0.78
C TYR A 59 1.70 -11.74 1.75
N ALA A 60 0.71 -12.47 1.26
CA ALA A 60 -0.27 -13.16 2.10
C ALA A 60 -0.74 -14.47 1.48
N ARG A 61 -1.07 -15.46 2.29
CA ARG A 61 -1.62 -16.76 1.84
C ARG A 61 -3.14 -16.79 1.85
N SER A 62 -3.77 -15.87 2.59
CA SER A 62 -5.22 -15.72 2.69
C SER A 62 -5.60 -14.24 2.77
N GLN A 63 -6.89 -13.96 2.53
CA GLN A 63 -7.45 -12.63 2.71
C GLN A 63 -7.34 -12.16 4.17
N GLU A 64 -7.54 -13.04 5.14
CA GLU A 64 -7.41 -12.70 6.56
C GLU A 64 -5.97 -12.28 6.92
N GLU A 65 -4.98 -13.03 6.45
CA GLU A 65 -3.57 -12.69 6.65
C GLU A 65 -3.23 -11.35 5.98
N TYR A 66 -3.73 -11.13 4.76
CA TYR A 66 -3.59 -9.88 4.04
C TYR A 66 -4.16 -8.70 4.85
N MET A 67 -5.41 -8.82 5.32
CA MET A 67 -6.08 -7.78 6.08
C MET A 67 -5.35 -7.45 7.39
N ARG A 68 -4.86 -8.48 8.10
CA ARG A 68 -4.07 -8.27 9.33
C ARG A 68 -2.77 -7.51 9.04
N LYS A 69 -2.02 -7.91 8.01
CA LYS A 69 -0.79 -7.22 7.60
C LYS A 69 -1.06 -5.79 7.13
N LEU A 70 -2.13 -5.60 6.35
CA LEU A 70 -2.53 -4.28 5.86
C LEU A 70 -2.87 -3.33 7.00
N LYS A 71 -3.63 -3.78 8.01
CA LYS A 71 -3.94 -2.97 9.19
C LYS A 71 -2.69 -2.56 9.97
N ASN A 72 -1.69 -3.45 10.09
CA ASN A 72 -0.42 -3.11 10.72
C ASN A 72 0.33 -2.01 9.95
N GLU A 73 0.40 -2.12 8.62
CA GLU A 73 1.02 -1.09 7.77
C GLU A 73 0.28 0.25 7.86
N ILE A 74 -1.06 0.22 7.87
CA ILE A 74 -1.88 1.42 8.06
C ILE A 74 -1.61 2.05 9.44
N ALA A 75 -1.56 1.25 10.51
CA ALA A 75 -1.28 1.74 11.85
C ALA A 75 0.10 2.40 11.93
N LEU A 76 1.13 1.78 11.34
CA LEU A 76 2.47 2.35 11.24
C LEU A 76 2.47 3.67 10.47
N PHE A 77 1.79 3.71 9.32
CA PHE A 77 1.72 4.91 8.50
C PHE A 77 0.99 6.07 9.21
N LYS A 78 -0.11 5.78 9.91
CA LYS A 78 -0.78 6.76 10.77
C LYS A 78 0.15 7.26 11.88
N ALA A 79 0.90 6.38 12.53
CA ALA A 79 1.86 6.77 13.56
C ALA A 79 2.94 7.72 13.01
N ILE A 80 3.46 7.45 11.81
CA ILE A 80 4.43 8.34 11.12
C ILE A 80 3.82 9.73 10.88
N ILE A 81 2.58 9.80 10.39
CA ILE A 81 1.89 11.08 10.15
C ILE A 81 1.69 11.84 11.46
N LEU A 82 1.17 11.16 12.50
CA LEU A 82 0.86 11.77 13.79
C LEU A 82 2.12 12.19 14.56
N ALA A 83 3.25 11.52 14.34
CA ALA A 83 4.54 11.91 14.88
C ALA A 83 5.20 13.10 14.16
N GLY A 84 4.58 13.62 13.08
CA GLY A 84 5.15 14.71 12.28
C GLY A 84 6.32 14.28 11.38
N ALA A 85 6.55 12.97 11.21
CA ALA A 85 7.69 12.42 10.48
C ALA A 85 7.40 12.13 8.99
N TYR A 86 6.27 12.65 8.45
CA TYR A 86 5.84 12.34 7.09
C TYR A 86 6.83 12.80 6.01
N ASP A 87 7.45 13.97 6.18
CA ASP A 87 8.36 14.51 5.17
C ASP A 87 9.63 13.66 5.07
N THR A 88 10.18 13.22 6.21
CA THR A 88 11.29 12.25 6.28
C THR A 88 10.91 10.91 5.65
N TYR A 89 9.70 10.41 5.94
CA TYR A 89 9.18 9.19 5.33
C TYR A 89 9.10 9.29 3.80
N LYS A 90 8.67 10.45 3.28
CA LYS A 90 8.48 10.69 1.86
C LYS A 90 9.81 10.84 1.11
N SER A 91 10.83 11.42 1.76
CA SER A 91 12.13 11.72 1.13
C SER A 91 13.10 10.54 1.10
N GLY A 92 12.96 9.55 2.00
CA GLY A 92 13.75 8.30 1.92
C GLY A 92 13.34 7.41 0.77
#